data_AF-A0A142YF22-F1
#
_entry.id   AF-A0A142YF22-F1
#
_cell.length_a   1.000
_cell.length_b   1.000
_cell.length_c   1.000
_cell.angle_alpha   90.00
_cell.angle_beta   90.00
_cell.angle_gamma   90.00
#
_symmetry.space_group_name_H-M   'P 1'
#
loop_
_entity.id
_entity.type
_entity.pdbx_description
1 polymer ?
#
loop_
_entity_poly.entity_id
_entity_poly.type
_entity_poly.pdbx_seq_one_letter_code
_entity_poly.pdbx_strand_id
1 'polypeptide(L)'
;MDEPRTVSKTTFGCLSLLISLVLCFAVCFGTMYIAWIWRISFEPGVLGGLSVLYLALSRVAADTILRRFGLSRSGMAVEIHGRPPFGAYDDGPPEDVAEAHVPRGLVAFILIGAPIMGLFFLASSWVFERNAWMWWLVIGMGCFFLVIFVVNLLDLGKPQARVDLDGVTGYPSHRAMVRRFVPWIDVFSCEVQTIYDTFGKPVLLRPILKGRDGETLMKLALQYTPMVEQDRIVKAIKARLPESEVESWPM
;
A
#
# COMPACT_ATOMS: atom_id res chain seq x y z
N MET A 1 -14.83 -34.02 0.26
CA MET A 1 -14.28 -32.92 1.08
C MET A 1 -13.95 -31.81 0.10
N ASP A 2 -14.83 -30.83 0.01
CA ASP A 2 -14.64 -29.71 -0.91
C ASP A 2 -13.47 -28.86 -0.45
N GLU A 3 -12.50 -28.62 -1.34
CA GLU A 3 -11.39 -27.71 -1.08
C GLU A 3 -11.93 -26.34 -0.64
N PRO A 4 -11.41 -25.75 0.45
CA PRO A 4 -11.82 -24.41 0.85
C PRO A 4 -11.46 -23.44 -0.27
N ARG A 5 -12.49 -22.91 -0.96
CA ARG A 5 -12.34 -21.89 -2.00
C ARG A 5 -11.48 -20.74 -1.45
N THR A 6 -10.27 -20.62 -1.97
CA THR A 6 -9.32 -19.58 -1.61
C THR A 6 -9.85 -18.24 -2.12
N VAL A 7 -10.44 -17.46 -1.22
CA VAL A 7 -10.89 -16.10 -1.52
C VAL A 7 -9.67 -15.28 -1.93
N SER A 8 -9.68 -14.76 -3.16
CA SER A 8 -8.62 -13.91 -3.70
C SER A 8 -8.31 -12.74 -2.75
N LYS A 9 -7.02 -12.44 -2.52
CA LYS A 9 -6.54 -11.34 -1.66
C LYS A 9 -7.09 -9.98 -2.09
N THR A 10 -7.36 -9.78 -3.37
CA THR A 10 -8.02 -8.58 -3.90
C THR A 10 -9.47 -8.50 -3.42
N THR A 11 -10.15 -9.65 -3.39
CA THR A 11 -11.51 -9.77 -2.85
C THR A 11 -11.53 -9.55 -1.34
N PHE A 12 -10.55 -10.06 -0.58
CA PHE A 12 -10.46 -9.82 0.87
C PHE A 12 -10.11 -8.37 1.21
N GLY A 13 -9.19 -7.73 0.47
CA GLY A 13 -8.88 -6.32 0.62
C GLY A 13 -10.06 -5.42 0.27
N CYS A 14 -10.73 -5.68 -0.85
CA CYS A 14 -11.99 -5.01 -1.19
C CYS A 14 -13.07 -5.27 -0.14
N LEU A 15 -13.24 -6.50 0.33
CA LEU A 15 -14.25 -6.83 1.34
C LEU A 15 -13.96 -6.12 2.67
N SER A 16 -12.71 -6.08 3.12
CA SER A 16 -12.31 -5.36 4.33
C SER A 16 -12.53 -3.86 4.18
N LEU A 17 -12.17 -3.27 3.04
CA LEU A 17 -12.38 -1.86 2.77
C LEU A 17 -13.88 -1.53 2.67
N LEU A 18 -14.67 -2.41 2.05
CA LEU A 18 -16.12 -2.29 1.91
C LEU A 18 -16.82 -2.47 3.26
N ILE A 19 -16.39 -3.42 4.09
CA ILE A 19 -16.86 -3.59 5.48
C ILE A 19 -16.52 -2.35 6.32
N SER A 20 -15.29 -1.84 6.24
CA SER A 20 -14.89 -0.62 6.96
C SER A 20 -15.69 0.59 6.50
N LEU A 21 -15.97 0.70 5.20
CA LEU A 21 -16.76 1.78 4.62
C LEU A 21 -18.23 1.67 5.04
N VAL A 22 -18.83 0.49 4.98
CA VAL A 22 -20.20 0.22 5.45
C VAL A 22 -20.34 0.45 6.94
N LEU A 23 -19.38 0.01 7.76
CA LEU A 23 -19.37 0.29 9.21
C LEU A 23 -19.25 1.79 9.48
N CYS A 24 -18.40 2.50 8.74
CA CYS A 24 -18.28 3.95 8.85
C CYS A 24 -19.61 4.65 8.52
N PHE A 25 -20.26 4.27 7.40
CA PHE A 25 -21.57 4.78 7.04
C PHE A 25 -22.64 4.43 8.08
N ALA A 26 -22.70 3.19 8.57
CA ALA A 26 -23.67 2.76 9.56
C ALA A 26 -23.51 3.53 10.90
N VAL A 27 -22.27 3.80 11.31
CA VAL A 27 -21.99 4.61 12.52
C VAL A 27 -22.34 6.08 12.29
N CYS A 28 -22.02 6.66 11.13
CA CYS A 28 -22.42 8.03 10.79
C CYS A 28 -23.95 8.17 10.74
N PHE A 29 -24.66 7.23 10.10
CA PHE A 29 -26.12 7.21 10.08
C PHE A 29 -26.72 6.99 11.47
N GLY A 30 -26.18 6.06 12.26
CA GLY A 30 -26.64 5.77 13.61
C GLY A 30 -26.46 6.97 14.55
N THR A 31 -25.31 7.65 14.48
CA THR A 31 -25.05 8.86 15.27
C THR A 31 -25.95 10.02 14.85
N MET A 32 -26.19 10.22 13.54
CA MET A 32 -27.16 11.21 13.05
C MET A 32 -28.59 10.89 13.46
N TYR A 33 -29.00 9.62 13.44
CA TYR A 33 -30.33 9.18 13.84
C TYR A 33 -30.57 9.37 15.33
N ILE A 34 -29.59 9.02 16.18
CA ILE A 34 -29.65 9.27 17.63
C ILE A 34 -29.66 10.78 17.91
N ALA A 35 -28.82 11.57 17.24
CA ALA A 35 -28.81 13.02 17.36
C ALA A 35 -30.18 13.63 17.02
N TRP A 36 -30.83 13.13 15.98
CA TRP A 36 -32.15 13.57 15.55
C TRP A 36 -33.23 13.22 16.59
N ILE A 37 -33.25 11.99 17.11
CA ILE A 37 -34.20 11.56 18.16
C ILE A 37 -34.05 12.43 19.40
N TRP A 38 -32.81 12.69 19.83
CA TRP A 38 -32.52 13.39 21.07
C TRP A 38 -32.49 14.92 20.90
N ARG A 39 -32.71 15.41 19.65
CA ARG A 39 -32.59 16.83 19.27
C ARG A 39 -31.27 17.47 19.73
N ILE A 40 -30.20 16.67 19.79
CA ILE A 40 -28.87 17.15 20.16
C ILE A 40 -28.23 17.71 18.90
N SER A 41 -27.92 19.00 18.92
CA SER A 41 -27.14 19.62 17.85
C SER A 41 -25.67 19.35 18.11
N PHE A 42 -25.10 18.41 17.37
CA PHE A 42 -23.68 18.12 17.47
C PHE A 42 -22.89 19.22 16.77
N GLU A 43 -21.92 19.77 17.51
CA GLU A 43 -21.02 20.70 16.90
C GLU A 43 -20.26 19.97 15.80
N PRO A 44 -20.23 20.50 14.59
CA PRO A 44 -20.01 19.63 13.46
C PRO A 44 -18.54 19.16 13.34
N GLY A 45 -17.58 19.96 13.83
CA GLY A 45 -16.19 19.55 13.99
C GLY A 45 -16.03 18.32 14.90
N VAL A 46 -16.93 18.11 15.86
CA VAL A 46 -16.97 16.91 16.71
C VAL A 46 -17.40 15.69 15.88
N LEU A 47 -18.34 15.84 14.95
CA LEU A 47 -18.75 14.79 14.01
C LEU A 47 -17.63 14.40 13.03
N GLY A 48 -16.91 15.39 12.50
CA GLY A 48 -15.72 15.17 11.67
C GLY A 48 -14.61 14.43 12.43
N GLY A 49 -14.25 14.91 13.62
CA GLY A 49 -13.27 14.27 14.49
C GLY A 49 -13.68 12.85 14.89
N LEU A 50 -14.96 12.65 15.25
CA LEU A 50 -15.52 11.33 15.56
C LEU A 50 -15.44 10.40 14.36
N SER A 51 -15.75 10.84 13.14
CA SER A 51 -15.69 9.97 11.96
C SER A 51 -14.27 9.46 11.65
N VAL A 52 -13.25 10.32 11.79
CA VAL A 52 -11.84 9.94 11.66
C VAL A 52 -11.42 9.01 12.80
N LEU A 53 -11.82 9.32 14.03
CA LEU A 53 -11.57 8.49 15.20
C LEU A 53 -12.24 7.12 15.06
N TYR A 54 -13.47 7.06 14.52
CA TYR A 54 -14.19 5.83 14.23
C TYR A 54 -13.56 5.04 13.09
N LEU A 55 -12.99 5.69 12.08
CA LEU A 55 -12.20 5.00 11.05
C LEU A 55 -10.93 4.38 11.65
N ALA A 56 -10.22 5.12 12.51
CA ALA A 56 -9.05 4.61 13.21
C ALA A 56 -9.43 3.45 14.16
N LEU A 57 -10.48 3.63 14.97
CA LEU A 57 -10.98 2.64 15.91
C LEU A 57 -11.58 1.42 15.23
N SER A 58 -12.33 1.58 14.13
CA SER A 58 -12.88 0.45 13.37
C SER A 58 -11.78 -0.36 12.71
N ARG A 59 -10.71 0.31 12.25
CA ARG A 59 -9.52 -0.38 11.76
C ARG A 59 -8.81 -1.14 12.87
N VAL A 60 -8.59 -0.51 14.03
CA VAL A 60 -7.98 -1.16 15.20
C VAL A 60 -8.86 -2.28 15.76
N ALA A 61 -10.18 -2.11 15.78
CA ALA A 61 -11.14 -3.11 16.22
C ALA A 61 -11.19 -4.28 15.25
N ALA A 62 -11.19 -4.04 13.93
CA ALA A 62 -11.04 -5.09 12.93
C ALA A 62 -9.72 -5.86 13.15
N ASP A 63 -8.61 -5.14 13.34
CA ASP A 63 -7.30 -5.74 13.61
C ASP A 63 -7.28 -6.54 14.93
N THR A 64 -7.97 -6.06 15.96
CA THR A 64 -8.07 -6.70 17.29
C THR A 64 -8.99 -7.91 17.27
N ILE A 65 -10.10 -7.84 16.54
CA ILE A 65 -11.02 -8.96 16.32
C ILE A 65 -10.28 -10.05 15.54
N LEU A 66 -9.56 -9.69 14.48
CA LEU A 66 -8.71 -10.61 13.72
C LEU A 66 -7.61 -11.22 14.60
N ARG A 67 -6.96 -10.43 15.47
CA ARG A 67 -6.01 -10.93 16.48
C ARG A 67 -6.63 -11.91 17.46
N ARG A 68 -7.82 -11.62 18.00
CA ARG A 68 -8.51 -12.48 18.97
C ARG A 68 -8.96 -13.82 18.37
N PHE A 69 -9.24 -13.87 17.08
CA PHE A 69 -9.53 -15.13 16.40
C PHE A 69 -8.29 -15.99 16.11
N GLY A 70 -7.11 -15.63 16.65
CA GLY A 70 -5.85 -16.35 16.39
C GLY A 70 -5.33 -16.14 14.96
N LEU A 71 -6.02 -15.31 14.17
CA LEU A 71 -5.67 -14.90 12.81
C LEU A 71 -4.74 -13.69 12.88
N SER A 72 -3.70 -13.70 13.70
CA SER A 72 -2.68 -12.65 13.70
C SER A 72 -1.36 -13.14 14.27
N ARG A 73 -0.81 -14.17 13.63
CA ARG A 73 0.63 -14.41 13.68
C ARG A 73 1.27 -13.78 12.44
N SER A 74 1.31 -12.44 12.34
CA SER A 74 2.11 -11.82 11.30
C SER A 74 3.57 -11.84 11.73
N GLY A 75 4.36 -12.76 11.16
CA GLY A 75 5.81 -12.75 11.29
C GLY A 75 6.42 -11.70 10.36
N MET A 76 7.57 -11.14 10.74
CA MET A 76 8.41 -10.35 9.85
C MET A 76 9.76 -11.04 9.77
N ALA A 77 10.19 -11.42 8.56
CA ALA A 77 11.56 -11.86 8.31
C ALA A 77 12.30 -10.79 7.51
N VAL A 78 13.59 -10.65 7.76
CA VAL A 78 14.48 -9.79 6.97
C VAL A 78 15.60 -10.67 6.44
N GLU A 79 15.64 -10.82 5.13
CA GLU A 79 16.75 -11.47 4.43
C GLU A 79 17.71 -10.39 3.92
N ILE A 80 19.01 -10.54 4.16
CA ILE A 80 20.03 -9.57 3.74
C ILE A 80 20.86 -10.19 2.63
N HIS A 81 20.95 -9.51 1.49
CA HIS A 81 21.80 -9.88 0.35
C HIS A 81 22.78 -8.73 0.08
N GLY A 82 24.08 -9.01 0.06
CA GLY A 82 25.13 -8.00 -0.11
C GLY A 82 26.14 -8.35 -1.18
N ARG A 83 26.67 -7.32 -1.84
CA ARG A 83 27.80 -7.46 -2.76
C ARG A 83 29.08 -7.74 -1.94
N PRO A 84 29.92 -8.73 -2.30
CA PRO A 84 31.20 -8.92 -1.66
C PRO A 84 32.09 -7.71 -1.94
N PRO A 85 32.97 -7.31 -0.99
CA PRO A 85 33.81 -6.12 -1.12
C PRO A 85 34.82 -6.21 -2.28
N PHE A 86 35.08 -7.40 -2.80
CA PHE A 86 35.99 -7.65 -3.93
C PHE A 86 35.43 -8.76 -4.82
N GLY A 87 34.57 -8.42 -5.78
CA GLY A 87 34.01 -9.37 -6.74
C GLY A 87 33.83 -8.71 -8.10
N ALA A 88 34.53 -9.25 -9.11
CA ALA A 88 34.47 -8.80 -10.49
C ALA A 88 33.04 -8.89 -11.04
N TYR A 89 32.71 -7.95 -11.92
CA TYR A 89 31.47 -7.98 -12.70
C TYR A 89 31.47 -9.25 -13.55
N ASP A 90 30.53 -10.17 -13.29
CA ASP A 90 30.25 -11.24 -14.23
C ASP A 90 29.16 -10.74 -15.18
N ASP A 91 29.57 -10.43 -16.41
CA ASP A 91 28.72 -9.98 -17.51
C ASP A 91 27.87 -11.17 -18.03
N GLY A 92 26.93 -11.61 -17.20
CA GLY A 92 25.89 -12.56 -17.60
C GLY A 92 24.91 -11.93 -18.61
N PRO A 93 24.32 -12.73 -19.52
CA PRO A 93 23.56 -12.22 -20.66
C PRO A 93 22.29 -11.43 -20.26
N PRO A 94 21.85 -10.48 -21.10
CA PRO A 94 20.96 -9.40 -20.70
C PRO A 94 19.49 -9.72 -21.00
N GLU A 95 18.85 -10.63 -20.26
CA GLU A 95 17.43 -10.89 -20.51
C GLU A 95 16.65 -11.15 -19.23
N ASP A 96 16.28 -10.06 -18.53
CA ASP A 96 14.88 -9.88 -18.14
C ASP A 96 14.71 -8.52 -17.46
N VAL A 97 14.06 -7.59 -18.17
CA VAL A 97 13.45 -6.43 -17.51
C VAL A 97 12.31 -6.97 -16.65
N ALA A 98 12.47 -6.94 -15.33
CA ALA A 98 11.41 -7.32 -14.42
C ALA A 98 10.55 -6.09 -14.13
N GLU A 99 9.28 -6.14 -14.54
CA GLU A 99 8.31 -5.09 -14.30
C GLU A 99 7.19 -5.58 -13.39
N ALA A 100 6.87 -4.77 -12.39
CA ALA A 100 5.74 -4.95 -11.50
C ALA A 100 4.69 -3.90 -11.82
N HIS A 101 3.47 -4.33 -12.05
CA HIS A 101 2.31 -3.54 -12.37
C HIS A 101 1.30 -3.54 -11.23
N VAL A 102 0.47 -2.50 -11.24
CA VAL A 102 -0.68 -2.43 -10.36
C VAL A 102 -1.77 -3.36 -10.91
N PRO A 103 -2.49 -4.13 -10.07
CA PRO A 103 -3.53 -5.04 -10.52
C PRO A 103 -4.63 -4.26 -11.25
N ARG A 104 -5.13 -4.84 -12.35
CA ARG A 104 -6.17 -4.22 -13.22
C ARG A 104 -7.40 -3.72 -12.44
N GLY A 105 -7.77 -4.42 -11.36
CA GLY A 105 -8.87 -3.98 -10.49
C GLY A 105 -8.60 -2.68 -9.76
N LEU A 106 -7.38 -2.46 -9.26
CA LEU A 106 -7.01 -1.19 -8.63
C LEU A 106 -6.87 -0.08 -9.67
N VAL A 107 -6.36 -0.38 -10.87
CA VAL A 107 -6.34 0.55 -12.00
C VAL A 107 -7.77 0.99 -12.36
N ALA A 108 -8.72 0.06 -12.46
CA ALA A 108 -10.12 0.38 -12.72
C ALA A 108 -10.77 1.21 -11.60
N PHE A 109 -10.49 0.89 -10.33
CA PHE A 109 -10.93 1.70 -9.19
C PHE A 109 -10.37 3.12 -9.27
N ILE A 110 -9.10 3.30 -9.62
CA ILE A 110 -8.49 4.61 -9.74
C ILE A 110 -9.07 5.38 -10.93
N LEU A 111 -9.21 4.75 -12.10
CA LEU A 111 -9.66 5.43 -13.32
C LEU A 111 -11.16 5.73 -13.35
N ILE A 112 -11.98 4.94 -12.66
CA ILE A 112 -13.45 5.06 -12.69
C ILE A 112 -13.97 5.45 -11.30
N GLY A 113 -13.55 4.74 -10.26
CA GLY A 113 -14.03 4.97 -8.89
C GLY A 113 -13.58 6.30 -8.31
N ALA A 114 -12.30 6.66 -8.43
CA ALA A 114 -11.78 7.91 -7.88
C ALA A 114 -12.44 9.17 -8.49
N PRO A 115 -12.61 9.32 -9.82
CA PRO A 115 -13.30 10.49 -10.36
C PRO A 115 -14.79 10.51 -10.00
N ILE A 116 -15.48 9.37 -9.98
CA ILE A 116 -16.89 9.31 -9.54
C ILE A 116 -17.01 9.76 -8.08
N MET A 117 -16.16 9.24 -7.19
CA MET A 117 -16.15 9.63 -5.77
C MET A 117 -15.78 11.11 -5.62
N GLY A 118 -14.77 11.58 -6.35
CA GLY A 118 -14.35 12.98 -6.34
C GLY A 118 -15.47 13.94 -6.73
N LEU A 119 -16.14 13.64 -7.85
CA LEU A 119 -17.29 14.42 -8.33
C LEU A 119 -18.50 14.31 -7.40
N PHE A 120 -18.77 13.13 -6.84
CA PHE A 120 -19.84 12.95 -5.86
C PHE A 120 -19.62 13.80 -4.61
N PHE A 121 -18.41 13.79 -4.05
CA PHE A 121 -18.07 14.65 -2.92
C PHE A 121 -18.21 16.13 -3.32
N LEU A 122 -17.62 16.57 -4.43
CA LEU A 122 -17.78 17.97 -4.88
C LEU A 122 -19.25 18.36 -5.08
N ALA A 123 -20.08 17.51 -5.68
CA ALA A 123 -21.51 17.76 -5.86
C ALA A 123 -22.26 17.78 -4.51
N SER A 124 -21.88 16.95 -3.55
CA SER A 124 -22.52 16.94 -2.23
C SER A 124 -22.25 18.22 -1.43
N SER A 125 -21.19 18.99 -1.74
CA SER A 125 -20.93 20.29 -1.11
C SER A 125 -22.09 21.27 -1.28
N TRP A 126 -22.81 21.20 -2.41
CA TRP A 126 -24.00 22.02 -2.71
C TRP A 126 -25.20 21.72 -1.80
N VAL A 127 -25.20 20.58 -1.12
CA VAL A 127 -26.25 20.18 -0.16
C VAL A 127 -25.90 20.66 1.27
N PHE A 128 -24.61 20.88 1.55
CA PHE A 128 -24.10 21.21 2.89
C PHE A 128 -23.87 22.72 3.12
N GLU A 129 -24.46 23.59 2.31
CA GLU A 129 -24.23 25.06 2.33
C GLU A 129 -24.38 25.73 3.71
N ARG A 130 -25.16 25.13 4.63
CA ARG A 130 -25.35 25.67 5.98
C ARG A 130 -24.23 25.37 6.97
N ASN A 131 -23.26 24.52 6.61
CA ASN A 131 -22.27 24.04 7.55
C ASN A 131 -20.84 24.13 6.99
N ALA A 132 -20.19 25.27 7.26
CA ALA A 132 -18.93 25.68 6.62
C ALA A 132 -17.81 24.62 6.67
N TRP A 133 -17.60 23.94 7.79
CA TRP A 133 -16.56 22.90 7.87
C TRP A 133 -16.96 21.61 7.10
N MET A 134 -18.25 21.21 7.05
CA MET A 134 -18.69 20.04 6.26
C MET A 134 -18.44 20.33 4.79
N TRP A 135 -18.78 21.56 4.37
CA TRP A 135 -18.54 22.05 3.04
C TRP A 135 -17.06 21.94 2.65
N TRP A 136 -16.15 22.44 3.50
CA TRP A 136 -14.70 22.34 3.28
C TRP A 136 -14.18 20.90 3.34
N LEU A 137 -14.67 20.06 4.24
CA LEU A 137 -14.26 18.66 4.34
C LEU A 137 -14.63 17.90 3.07
N VAL A 138 -15.87 18.07 2.62
CA VAL A 138 -16.40 17.42 1.42
C VAL A 138 -15.67 17.90 0.17
N ILE A 139 -15.38 19.21 0.05
CA ILE A 139 -14.54 19.73 -1.03
C ILE A 139 -13.12 19.18 -0.95
N GLY A 140 -12.52 19.15 0.23
CA GLY A 140 -11.18 18.60 0.46
C GLY A 140 -11.09 17.13 0.04
N MET A 141 -12.06 16.31 0.42
CA MET A 141 -12.15 14.91 0.00
C MET A 141 -12.35 14.78 -1.51
N GLY A 142 -13.23 15.60 -2.10
CA GLY A 142 -13.46 15.65 -3.54
C GLY A 142 -12.17 15.95 -4.32
N CYS A 143 -11.48 17.03 -3.94
CA CYS A 143 -10.19 17.42 -4.49
C CYS A 143 -9.13 16.32 -4.30
N PHE A 144 -9.07 15.69 -3.13
CA PHE A 144 -8.11 14.62 -2.85
C PHE A 144 -8.28 13.42 -3.80
N PHE A 145 -9.51 12.95 -4.01
CA PHE A 145 -9.78 11.86 -4.96
C PHE A 145 -9.47 12.24 -6.41
N LEU A 146 -9.75 13.49 -6.80
CA LEU A 146 -9.38 13.99 -8.13
C LEU A 146 -7.87 14.11 -8.31
N VAL A 147 -7.13 14.56 -7.30
CA VAL A 147 -5.65 14.58 -7.34
C VAL A 147 -5.10 13.16 -7.49
N ILE A 148 -5.62 12.19 -6.73
CA ILE A 148 -5.25 10.78 -6.88
C ILE A 148 -5.51 10.31 -8.32
N PHE A 149 -6.69 10.61 -8.86
CA PHE A 149 -7.03 10.26 -10.23
C PHE A 149 -6.05 10.86 -11.24
N VAL A 150 -5.80 12.17 -11.17
CA VAL A 150 -4.91 12.89 -12.11
C VAL A 150 -3.48 12.35 -12.03
N VAL A 151 -2.92 12.18 -10.83
CA VAL A 151 -1.55 11.66 -10.65
C VAL A 151 -1.43 10.27 -11.27
N ASN A 152 -2.38 9.37 -10.98
CA ASN A 152 -2.32 8.02 -11.53
C ASN A 152 -2.67 7.95 -13.03
N LEU A 153 -3.43 8.91 -13.56
CA LEU A 153 -3.67 9.03 -15.00
C LEU A 153 -2.37 9.41 -15.74
N LEU A 154 -1.56 10.31 -15.17
CA LEU A 154 -0.25 10.69 -15.71
C LEU A 154 0.80 9.57 -15.62
N ASP A 155 0.60 8.63 -14.71
CA ASP A 155 1.42 7.43 -14.53
C ASP A 155 0.78 6.17 -15.13
N LEU A 156 -0.31 6.32 -15.89
CA LEU A 156 -0.99 5.20 -16.53
C LEU A 156 -0.05 4.52 -17.55
N GLY A 157 0.06 3.19 -17.45
CA GLY A 157 0.93 2.39 -18.31
C GLY A 157 2.40 2.35 -17.87
N LYS A 158 2.79 3.07 -16.81
CA LYS A 158 4.13 2.92 -16.24
C LYS A 158 4.14 1.79 -15.20
N PRO A 159 5.20 0.98 -15.14
CA PRO A 159 5.34 -0.03 -14.11
C PRO A 159 5.57 0.63 -12.74
N GLN A 160 4.93 0.05 -11.72
CA GLN A 160 5.05 0.44 -10.31
C GLN A 160 6.49 0.31 -9.82
N ALA A 161 7.16 -0.77 -10.24
CA ALA A 161 8.59 -0.96 -10.09
C ALA A 161 9.14 -1.64 -11.34
N ARG A 162 10.35 -1.26 -11.72
CA ARG A 162 11.10 -1.82 -12.84
C ARG A 162 12.53 -2.05 -12.41
N VAL A 163 13.02 -3.23 -12.70
CA VAL A 163 14.42 -3.62 -12.52
C VAL A 163 14.98 -3.87 -13.92
N ASP A 164 16.00 -3.13 -14.30
CA ASP A 164 16.65 -3.23 -15.60
C ASP A 164 18.18 -3.27 -15.46
N LEU A 165 18.88 -3.17 -16.59
CA LEU A 165 20.33 -3.20 -16.65
C LEU A 165 20.98 -1.98 -15.97
N ASP A 166 20.27 -0.85 -15.93
CA ASP A 166 20.81 0.41 -15.44
C ASP A 166 20.60 0.55 -13.93
N GLY A 167 19.49 0.01 -13.41
CA GLY A 167 19.20 0.06 -11.99
C GLY A 167 17.79 -0.40 -11.62
N VAL A 168 17.30 0.20 -10.54
CA VAL A 168 15.94 -0.04 -10.04
C VAL A 168 15.18 1.28 -10.05
N THR A 169 14.05 1.28 -10.76
CA THR A 169 13.09 2.39 -10.76
C THR A 169 11.84 1.99 -9.99
N GLY A 170 11.37 2.83 -9.07
CA GLY A 170 10.08 2.58 -8.41
C GLY A 170 9.66 3.69 -7.47
N TYR A 171 8.51 3.50 -6.82
CA TYR A 171 8.03 4.43 -5.81
C TYR A 171 8.64 4.10 -4.44
N PRO A 172 9.25 5.07 -3.73
CA PRO A 172 9.71 4.87 -2.37
C PRO A 172 8.53 4.82 -1.39
N SER A 173 8.62 3.99 -0.35
CA SER A 173 7.54 3.75 0.62
C SER A 173 7.10 4.99 1.39
N HIS A 174 7.97 5.98 1.54
CA HIS A 174 7.69 7.23 2.25
C HIS A 174 7.26 8.38 1.32
N ARG A 175 7.42 8.23 -0.01
CA ARG A 175 7.05 9.23 -1.03
C ARG A 175 6.40 8.52 -2.22
N ALA A 176 5.24 7.91 -1.99
CA ALA A 176 4.56 7.05 -2.94
C ALA A 176 4.03 7.74 -4.23
N MET A 177 4.22 9.05 -4.38
CA MET A 177 3.75 9.82 -5.54
C MET A 177 4.87 10.20 -6.53
N VAL A 178 6.14 9.97 -6.20
CA VAL A 178 7.26 10.33 -7.08
C VAL A 178 8.13 9.10 -7.32
N ARG A 179 8.30 8.72 -8.58
CA ARG A 179 9.21 7.64 -8.96
C ARG A 179 10.65 8.08 -8.72
N ARG A 180 11.46 7.18 -8.19
CA ARG A 180 12.90 7.35 -8.01
C ARG A 180 13.63 6.27 -8.79
N PHE A 181 14.72 6.66 -9.43
CA PHE A 181 15.69 5.75 -10.02
C PHE A 181 16.90 5.63 -9.08
N VAL A 182 17.39 4.41 -8.89
CA VAL A 182 18.62 4.11 -8.17
C VAL A 182 19.51 3.25 -9.09
N PRO A 183 20.66 3.75 -9.54
CA PRO A 183 21.54 2.99 -10.41
C PRO A 183 22.24 1.87 -9.63
N TRP A 184 22.59 0.79 -10.31
CA TRP A 184 23.24 -0.36 -9.65
C TRP A 184 24.58 -0.02 -9.00
N ILE A 185 25.30 0.97 -9.53
CA ILE A 185 26.59 1.41 -8.98
C ILE A 185 26.47 1.92 -7.53
N ASP A 186 25.31 2.45 -7.16
CA ASP A 186 25.06 2.97 -5.81
C ASP A 186 24.59 1.85 -4.87
N VAL A 187 24.06 0.74 -5.39
CA VAL A 187 23.48 -0.35 -4.58
C VAL A 187 24.58 -1.31 -4.12
N PHE A 188 24.80 -1.36 -2.80
CA PHE A 188 25.77 -2.28 -2.19
C PHE A 188 25.11 -3.52 -1.59
N SER A 189 23.95 -3.35 -0.97
CA SER A 189 23.16 -4.45 -0.42
C SER A 189 21.66 -4.22 -0.59
N CYS A 190 20.90 -5.30 -0.52
CA CYS A 190 19.45 -5.30 -0.53
C CYS A 190 18.94 -6.13 0.66
N GLU A 191 18.12 -5.50 1.49
CA GLU A 191 17.36 -6.21 2.53
C GLU A 191 15.95 -6.47 2.02
N VAL A 192 15.55 -7.73 1.97
CA VAL A 192 14.19 -8.13 1.62
C VAL A 192 13.41 -8.33 2.92
N GLN A 193 12.58 -7.34 3.25
CA GLN A 193 11.63 -7.44 4.35
C GLN A 193 10.40 -8.22 3.87
N THR A 194 10.22 -9.43 4.38
CA THR A 194 9.04 -10.28 4.11
C THR A 194 8.06 -10.17 5.26
N ILE A 195 6.86 -9.69 4.98
CA ILE A 195 5.74 -9.65 5.93
C ILE A 195 4.85 -10.86 5.65
N TYR A 196 4.63 -11.69 6.66
CA TYR A 196 3.78 -12.87 6.58
C TYR A 196 2.37 -12.59 7.10
N ASP A 197 1.38 -13.27 6.53
CA ASP A 197 0.05 -13.35 7.11
C ASP A 197 0.04 -14.31 8.30
N THR A 198 -1.15 -14.39 8.84
CA THR A 198 -1.59 -15.18 9.98
C THR A 198 -1.40 -16.69 9.77
N PHE A 199 -1.32 -17.13 8.52
CA PHE A 199 -1.12 -18.51 8.09
C PHE A 199 0.34 -18.77 7.67
N GLY A 200 1.25 -17.83 7.93
CA GLY A 200 2.65 -17.94 7.55
C GLY A 200 2.89 -17.79 6.04
N LYS A 201 1.91 -17.31 5.27
CA LYS A 201 2.10 -17.03 3.84
C LYS A 201 2.62 -15.62 3.65
N PRO A 202 3.61 -15.40 2.78
CA PRO A 202 4.12 -14.05 2.56
C PRO A 202 3.04 -13.17 1.87
N VAL A 203 2.89 -11.96 2.38
CA VAL A 203 1.88 -10.96 1.97
C VAL A 203 2.52 -9.79 1.27
N LEU A 204 3.71 -9.40 1.73
CA LEU A 204 4.45 -8.28 1.17
C LEU A 204 5.93 -8.61 1.20
N LEU A 205 6.55 -8.55 0.04
CA LEU A 205 7.99 -8.42 -0.08
C LEU A 205 8.31 -6.95 -0.24
N ARG A 206 9.19 -6.46 0.62
CA ARG A 206 9.63 -5.08 0.59
C ARG A 206 11.15 -5.04 0.48
N PRO A 207 11.67 -4.95 -0.76
CA PRO A 207 13.09 -4.76 -0.97
C PRO A 207 13.52 -3.34 -0.53
N ILE A 208 14.61 -3.29 0.22
CA ILE A 208 15.26 -2.09 0.74
C ILE A 208 16.67 -2.07 0.16
N LEU A 209 16.90 -1.19 -0.79
CA LEU A 209 18.22 -0.96 -1.39
C LEU A 209 19.04 -0.09 -0.46
N LYS A 210 20.25 -0.54 -0.13
CA LYS A 210 21.21 0.15 0.73
C LYS A 210 22.50 0.46 -0.02
N GLY A 211 23.07 1.62 0.31
CA GLY A 211 24.36 2.05 -0.18
C GLY A 211 25.52 1.47 0.64
N ARG A 212 26.73 1.93 0.35
CA ARG A 212 27.97 1.38 0.91
C ARG A 212 28.09 1.60 2.42
N ASP A 213 27.56 2.70 2.93
CA ASP A 213 27.62 3.05 4.36
C ASP A 213 26.38 2.54 5.12
N GLY A 214 25.57 1.68 4.49
CA GLY A 214 24.35 1.12 5.04
C GLY A 214 23.14 2.07 4.99
N GLU A 215 23.29 3.24 4.36
CA GLU A 215 22.22 4.20 4.16
C GLU A 215 21.13 3.65 3.24
N THR A 216 19.86 3.94 3.57
CA THR A 216 18.73 3.47 2.74
C THR A 216 18.58 4.34 1.50
N LEU A 217 18.93 3.80 0.34
CA LEU A 217 18.77 4.47 -0.96
C LEU A 217 17.31 4.46 -1.39
N MET A 218 16.66 3.31 -1.30
CA MET A 218 15.25 3.19 -1.67
C MET A 218 14.58 2.00 -1.00
N LYS A 219 13.45 2.27 -0.34
CA LYS A 219 12.53 1.26 0.17
C LYS A 219 11.35 1.15 -0.80
N LEU A 220 11.27 0.08 -1.58
CA LEU A 220 10.28 -0.04 -2.65
C LEU A 220 8.86 -0.23 -2.13
N ALA A 221 7.91 0.54 -2.67
CA ALA A 221 6.50 0.52 -2.33
C ALA A 221 5.73 -0.47 -3.23
N LEU A 222 5.74 -1.75 -2.85
CA LEU A 222 5.08 -2.83 -3.60
C LEU A 222 3.73 -3.28 -2.99
N GLN A 223 3.20 -2.52 -2.03
CA GLN A 223 2.01 -2.89 -1.24
C GLN A 223 0.72 -3.11 -2.04
N TYR A 224 0.66 -2.62 -3.27
CA TYR A 224 -0.47 -2.77 -4.17
C TYR A 224 -0.18 -3.72 -5.34
N THR A 225 1.04 -4.28 -5.44
CA THR A 225 1.46 -5.16 -6.52
C THR A 225 1.11 -6.63 -6.18
N PRO A 226 0.72 -7.47 -7.16
CA PRO A 226 0.50 -8.90 -6.91
C PRO A 226 1.78 -9.60 -6.42
N MET A 227 1.64 -10.55 -5.48
CA MET A 227 2.78 -11.24 -4.88
C MET A 227 3.72 -11.91 -5.89
N VAL A 228 3.17 -12.45 -6.99
CA VAL A 228 3.95 -13.06 -8.08
C VAL A 228 4.88 -12.05 -8.74
N GLU A 229 4.41 -10.82 -8.94
CA GLU A 229 5.22 -9.75 -9.53
C GLU A 229 6.20 -9.16 -8.51
N GLN A 230 5.83 -9.10 -7.22
CA GLN A 230 6.77 -8.73 -6.16
C GLN A 230 7.94 -9.72 -6.10
N ASP A 231 7.65 -11.02 -6.17
CA ASP A 231 8.66 -12.09 -6.18
C ASP A 231 9.56 -11.99 -7.42
N ARG A 232 9.00 -11.67 -8.60
CA ARG A 232 9.79 -11.43 -9.82
C ARG A 232 10.77 -10.26 -9.66
N ILE A 233 10.32 -9.15 -9.06
CA ILE A 233 11.18 -8.00 -8.78
C ILE A 233 12.28 -8.37 -7.78
N VAL A 234 11.94 -9.06 -6.71
CA VAL A 234 12.93 -9.51 -5.71
C VAL A 234 13.94 -10.47 -6.33
N LYS A 235 13.50 -11.44 -7.14
CA LYS A 235 14.40 -12.36 -7.86
C LYS A 235 15.32 -11.63 -8.82
N ALA A 236 14.82 -10.64 -9.56
CA ALA A 236 15.65 -9.83 -10.45
C ALA A 236 16.71 -9.02 -9.69
N ILE A 237 16.35 -8.47 -8.52
CA ILE A 237 17.30 -7.77 -7.64
C ILE A 237 18.33 -8.75 -7.06
N LYS A 238 17.89 -9.92 -6.57
CA LYS A 238 18.78 -10.97 -6.03
C LYS A 238 19.71 -11.54 -7.11
N ALA A 239 19.26 -11.67 -8.36
CA ALA A 239 20.14 -12.13 -9.45
C ALA A 239 21.29 -11.14 -9.73
N ARG A 240 21.13 -9.86 -9.38
CA ARG A 240 22.14 -8.81 -9.56
C ARG A 240 23.04 -8.61 -8.34
N LEU A 241 22.63 -9.10 -7.18
CA LEU A 241 23.37 -9.02 -5.92
C LEU A 241 23.76 -10.43 -5.50
N PRO A 242 25.04 -10.80 -5.51
CA PRO A 242 25.46 -12.13 -5.06
C PRO A 242 24.95 -12.42 -3.64
N GLU A 243 24.70 -13.69 -3.34
CA GLU A 243 24.39 -14.10 -1.98
C GLU A 243 25.59 -13.76 -1.09
N SER A 244 25.44 -12.77 -0.22
CA SER A 244 26.35 -12.63 0.90
C SER A 244 26.10 -13.82 1.81
N GLU A 245 27.10 -14.69 2.00
CA GLU A 245 27.16 -15.58 3.14
C GLU A 245 27.12 -14.72 4.40
N VAL A 246 25.92 -14.38 4.87
CA VAL A 246 25.75 -13.82 6.20
C VAL A 246 25.89 -15.00 7.14
N GLU A 247 27.14 -15.24 7.54
CA GLU A 247 27.50 -16.01 8.72
C GLU A 247 26.50 -15.64 9.82
N SER A 248 25.69 -16.62 10.21
CA SER A 248 24.67 -16.45 11.24
C SER A 248 25.37 -16.04 12.51
N TRP A 249 25.38 -14.74 12.82
CA TRP A 249 25.84 -14.27 14.12
C TRP A 249 24.97 -14.94 15.17
N PRO A 250 25.56 -15.73 16.10
CA PRO A 250 24.81 -16.28 17.20
C PRO A 250 24.28 -15.11 18.03
N MET A 251 22.96 -15.11 18.27
CA MET A 251 22.33 -14.26 19.29
C MET A 251 22.94 -14.51 20.67
#